data_AF-A0A5D4R7Z0-F1
#
_entry.id   AF-A0A5D4R7Z0-F1
#
_cell.length_a   1.000
_cell.length_b   1.000
_cell.length_c   1.000
_cell.angle_alpha   90.00
_cell.angle_beta   90.00
_cell.angle_gamma   90.00
#
_symmetry.space_group_name_H-M   'P 1'
#
loop_
_entity.id
_entity.type
_entity.pdbx_description
1 polymer ?
#
loop_
_entity_poly.entity_id
_entity_poly.type
_entity_poly.pdbx_seq_one_letter_code
_entity_poly.pdbx_strand_id
1 'polypeptide(L)'
;MHFGRILNLTELEAWDIFLDNRTYRMIIIDEKRASTPADFSQEDHVLSDEMKSNIIKAEVYSEEKVLDDHIYHLDQLAKSFTDHLAHAHCHVRMNFSVGDIECALNDHIKRKIGCSCEEIPMERFFYLNQDLDSNERSADCSKNFY
;
A
#
# COMPACT_ATOMS: atom_id res chain seq x y z
N MET A 1 -0.87 4.37 -15.77
CA MET A 1 -0.97 4.07 -14.32
C MET A 1 -0.03 5.00 -13.58
N HIS A 2 -0.50 5.63 -12.51
CA HIS A 2 0.34 6.41 -11.59
C HIS A 2 -0.08 6.10 -10.16
N PHE A 3 0.84 6.23 -9.21
CA PHE A 3 0.56 5.99 -7.80
C PHE A 3 1.37 6.96 -6.93
N GLY A 4 0.86 7.25 -5.74
CA GLY A 4 1.50 8.13 -4.77
C GLY A 4 1.29 7.60 -3.36
N ARG A 5 2.37 7.57 -2.56
CA ARG A 5 2.26 7.24 -1.15
C ARG A 5 1.65 8.41 -0.39
N ILE A 6 0.65 8.12 0.41
CA ILE A 6 -0.07 9.08 1.25
C ILE A 6 0.49 9.04 2.67
N LEU A 7 0.71 7.83 3.17
CA LEU A 7 1.10 7.58 4.54
C LEU A 7 2.12 6.44 4.59
N ASN A 8 3.16 6.61 5.41
CA ASN A 8 4.14 5.59 5.71
C ASN A 8 4.38 5.56 7.22
N LEU A 9 3.76 4.59 7.90
CA LEU A 9 3.98 4.30 9.30
C LEU A 9 4.49 2.87 9.42
N THR A 10 5.18 2.57 10.52
CA THR A 10 5.85 1.28 10.75
C THR A 10 4.95 0.05 10.62
N GLU A 11 3.63 0.20 10.73
CA GLU A 11 2.65 -0.90 10.66
C GLU A 11 1.53 -0.64 9.65
N LEU A 12 1.54 0.53 9.02
CA LEU A 12 0.45 0.98 8.15
C LEU A 12 0.98 1.90 7.07
N GLU A 13 0.77 1.52 5.83
CA GLU A 13 1.07 2.34 4.66
C GLU A 13 -0.19 2.55 3.84
N ALA A 14 -0.33 3.73 3.24
CA ALA A 14 -1.44 4.03 2.36
C ALA A 14 -0.95 4.64 1.05
N TRP A 15 -1.54 4.18 -0.04
CA TRP A 15 -1.17 4.52 -1.40
C TRP A 15 -2.42 4.86 -2.21
N ASP A 16 -2.40 5.99 -2.92
CA ASP A 16 -3.38 6.28 -3.95
C ASP A 16 -2.85 5.77 -5.29
N ILE A 17 -3.67 5.00 -6.00
CA ILE A 17 -3.36 4.34 -7.26
C ILE A 17 -4.40 4.78 -8.28
N PHE A 18 -3.93 5.29 -9.40
CA PHE A 18 -4.77 5.80 -10.48
C PHE A 18 -4.56 4.96 -11.74
N LEU A 19 -5.62 4.28 -12.15
CA LEU A 19 -5.62 3.35 -13.27
C LEU A 19 -6.89 3.55 -14.10
N ASP A 20 -6.72 3.89 -15.38
CA ASP A 20 -7.79 4.07 -16.38
C ASP A 20 -9.01 4.85 -15.86
N ASN A 21 -8.73 6.06 -15.36
CA ASN A 21 -9.69 7.00 -14.76
C ASN A 21 -10.38 6.53 -13.47
N ARG A 22 -9.86 5.48 -12.83
CA ARG A 22 -10.30 5.05 -11.50
C ARG A 22 -9.24 5.35 -10.47
N THR A 23 -9.70 5.81 -9.32
CA THR A 23 -8.88 6.00 -8.12
C THR A 23 -9.12 4.84 -7.18
N TYR A 24 -8.04 4.20 -6.77
CA TYR A 24 -8.01 3.17 -5.75
C TYR A 24 -7.13 3.65 -4.61
N ARG A 25 -7.55 3.40 -3.38
CA ARG A 25 -6.69 3.56 -2.21
C ARG A 25 -6.33 2.21 -1.65
N MET A 26 -5.05 1.88 -1.66
CA MET A 26 -4.52 0.68 -1.06
C MET A 26 -3.95 1.00 0.31
N ILE A 27 -4.46 0.30 1.32
CA ILE A 27 -4.00 0.39 2.71
C ILE A 27 -3.31 -0.93 3.02
N ILE A 28 -2.00 -0.87 3.21
CA ILE A 28 -1.15 -2.00 3.57
C ILE A 28 -0.98 -2.00 5.08
N ILE A 29 -1.29 -3.13 5.69
CA ILE A 29 -1.24 -3.33 7.14
C ILE A 29 -0.33 -4.52 7.41
N ASP A 30 0.76 -4.27 8.11
CA ASP A 30 1.58 -5.32 8.68
C ASP A 30 0.96 -5.77 10.01
N GLU A 31 0.44 -6.98 10.07
CA GLU A 31 -0.18 -7.51 11.28
C GLU A 31 0.85 -8.02 12.30
N LYS A 32 2.14 -8.12 11.92
CA LYS A 32 3.25 -8.62 12.75
C LYS A 32 2.94 -9.92 13.48
N ARG A 33 2.12 -10.78 12.86
CA ARG A 33 1.71 -12.07 13.40
C ARG A 33 1.83 -13.14 12.34
N ALA A 34 2.07 -14.37 12.81
CA ALA A 34 2.04 -15.53 11.96
C ALA A 34 0.64 -15.74 11.35
N SER A 35 0.64 -16.33 10.16
CA SER A 35 -0.56 -16.68 9.44
C SER A 35 -1.37 -17.77 10.17
N THR A 36 -2.69 -17.67 10.16
CA THR A 36 -3.59 -18.72 10.68
C THR A 36 -4.44 -19.30 9.55
N PRO A 37 -4.95 -20.54 9.67
CA PRO A 37 -5.80 -21.14 8.63
C PRO A 37 -7.03 -20.30 8.26
N ALA A 38 -7.55 -19.51 9.19
CA ALA A 38 -8.68 -18.61 8.96
C ALA A 38 -8.33 -17.42 8.04
N ASP A 39 -7.04 -17.15 7.84
CA ASP A 39 -6.56 -16.09 6.98
C ASP A 39 -6.51 -16.50 5.49
N PHE A 40 -6.67 -17.78 5.17
CA PHE A 40 -6.68 -18.31 3.80
C PHE A 40 -8.11 -18.59 3.33
N SER A 41 -8.35 -18.51 2.02
CA SER A 41 -9.63 -18.90 1.43
C SER A 41 -9.71 -20.44 1.34
N GLN A 42 -10.92 -21.02 1.33
CA GLN A 42 -11.07 -22.49 1.24
C GLN A 42 -10.46 -23.11 -0.02
N GLU A 43 -10.11 -22.30 -1.03
CA GLU A 43 -9.53 -22.75 -2.30
C GLU A 43 -7.99 -22.81 -2.28
N ASP A 44 -7.33 -22.28 -1.24
CA ASP A 44 -5.87 -22.29 -1.08
C ASP A 44 -5.39 -23.64 -0.50
N HIS A 45 -5.46 -24.70 -1.32
CA HIS A 45 -5.20 -26.09 -0.91
C HIS A 45 -3.73 -26.51 -0.76
N VAL A 46 -2.80 -25.58 -0.50
CA VAL A 46 -1.38 -25.93 -0.24
C VAL A 46 -0.93 -25.36 1.11
N LEU A 47 -1.36 -26.03 2.18
CA LEU A 47 -0.87 -25.79 3.54
C LEU A 47 0.58 -26.29 3.65
N SER A 48 1.56 -25.44 3.35
CA SER A 48 2.99 -25.69 3.58
C SER A 48 3.58 -24.65 4.53
N ASP A 49 4.91 -24.62 4.73
CA ASP A 49 5.65 -23.79 5.69
C ASP A 49 5.31 -22.28 5.68
N GLU A 50 4.56 -21.80 4.68
CA GLU A 50 3.89 -20.49 4.60
C GLU A 50 3.02 -20.14 5.82
N MET A 51 2.53 -21.11 6.61
CA MET A 51 1.78 -20.79 7.84
C MET A 51 2.62 -20.06 8.91
N LYS A 52 3.96 -20.09 8.82
CA LYS A 52 4.86 -19.34 9.72
C LYS A 52 5.24 -17.95 9.17
N SER A 53 4.79 -17.61 7.96
CA SER A 53 5.03 -16.31 7.34
C SER A 53 4.22 -15.22 8.02
N ASN A 54 4.77 -14.01 8.06
CA ASN A 54 4.06 -12.83 8.54
C ASN A 54 2.92 -12.48 7.55
N ILE A 55 1.73 -12.13 8.07
CA ILE A 55 0.62 -11.68 7.24
C ILE A 55 0.73 -10.19 7.00
N ILE A 56 0.67 -9.84 5.71
CA ILE A 56 0.44 -8.47 5.27
C ILE A 56 -0.95 -8.41 4.63
N LYS A 57 -1.79 -7.50 5.10
CA LYS A 57 -3.10 -7.25 4.50
C LYS A 57 -3.01 -6.03 3.60
N ALA A 58 -3.43 -6.17 2.35
CA ALA A 58 -3.61 -5.07 1.42
C ALA A 58 -5.11 -4.87 1.20
N GLU A 59 -5.68 -3.83 1.82
CA GLU A 59 -7.08 -3.48 1.62
C GLU A 59 -7.20 -2.38 0.57
N VAL A 60 -7.86 -2.70 -0.54
CA VAL A 60 -8.06 -1.78 -1.66
C VAL A 60 -9.49 -1.25 -1.62
N TYR A 61 -9.60 0.06 -1.51
CA TYR A 61 -10.86 0.81 -1.50
C TYR A 61 -11.02 1.60 -2.80
N SER A 62 -12.24 1.65 -3.30
CA SER A 62 -12.61 2.55 -4.38
C SER A 62 -14.09 2.92 -4.27
N GLU A 63 -14.45 4.08 -4.81
CA GLU A 63 -15.85 4.53 -4.85
C GLU A 63 -16.73 3.62 -5.72
N GLU A 64 -16.12 2.96 -6.71
CA GLU A 64 -16.77 1.99 -7.58
C GLU A 64 -16.19 0.59 -7.39
N LYS A 65 -16.93 -0.45 -7.79
CA LYS A 65 -16.42 -1.82 -7.79
C LYS A 65 -15.19 -1.95 -8.68
N VAL A 66 -14.13 -2.55 -8.16
CA VAL A 66 -12.88 -2.84 -8.89
C VAL A 66 -13.19 -3.64 -10.16
N LEU A 67 -12.56 -3.24 -11.28
CA LEU A 67 -12.65 -3.95 -12.54
C LEU A 67 -11.74 -5.18 -12.54
N ASP A 68 -12.20 -6.29 -13.11
CA ASP A 68 -11.43 -7.54 -13.14
C ASP A 68 -10.06 -7.36 -13.81
N ASP A 69 -10.00 -6.57 -14.88
CA ASP A 69 -8.74 -6.24 -15.58
C ASP A 69 -7.75 -5.45 -14.70
N HIS A 70 -8.23 -4.76 -13.66
CA HIS A 70 -7.38 -3.99 -12.75
C HIS A 70 -6.85 -4.84 -11.59
N ILE A 71 -7.49 -5.97 -11.26
CA ILE A 71 -7.13 -6.83 -10.12
C ILE A 71 -5.68 -7.28 -10.23
N TYR A 72 -5.26 -7.72 -11.42
CA TYR A 72 -3.88 -8.16 -11.65
C TYR A 72 -2.87 -7.03 -11.37
N HIS A 73 -3.12 -5.83 -11.87
CA HIS A 73 -2.23 -4.69 -11.65
C HIS A 73 -2.15 -4.29 -10.18
N LEU A 74 -3.29 -4.30 -9.47
CA LEU A 74 -3.36 -4.01 -8.05
C LEU A 74 -2.62 -5.07 -7.22
N ASP A 75 -2.69 -6.35 -7.61
CA ASP A 75 -1.92 -7.43 -6.97
C ASP A 75 -0.42 -7.28 -7.13
N GLN A 76 0.05 -6.93 -8.33
CA GLN A 76 1.47 -6.67 -8.56
C GLN A 76 1.98 -5.46 -7.77
N LEU A 77 1.17 -4.40 -7.67
CA LEU A 77 1.51 -3.24 -6.84
C LEU A 77 1.53 -3.58 -5.36
N ALA A 78 0.55 -4.34 -4.85
CA ALA A 78 0.53 -4.76 -3.45
C ALA A 78 1.81 -5.53 -3.10
N LYS A 79 2.23 -6.47 -3.94
CA LYS A 79 3.49 -7.21 -3.77
C LYS A 79 4.69 -6.26 -3.74
N SER A 80 4.82 -5.40 -4.76
CA SER A 80 5.93 -4.45 -4.86
C SER A 80 6.00 -3.49 -3.67
N PHE A 81 4.86 -2.96 -3.21
CA PHE A 81 4.79 -2.08 -2.05
C PHE A 81 5.04 -2.81 -0.73
N THR A 82 5.07 -4.13 -0.72
CA THR A 82 5.39 -4.92 0.48
C THR A 82 6.78 -5.54 0.43
N ASP A 83 7.51 -5.37 -0.68
CA ASP A 83 8.85 -5.94 -0.86
C ASP A 83 9.83 -5.46 0.23
N HIS A 84 9.69 -4.23 0.73
CA HIS A 84 10.52 -3.72 1.82
C HIS A 84 10.10 -4.23 3.21
N LEU A 85 8.84 -4.66 3.35
CA LEU A 85 8.33 -5.33 4.56
C LEU A 85 8.67 -6.82 4.56
N ALA A 86 8.98 -7.38 3.38
CA ALA A 86 9.25 -8.78 3.16
C ALA A 86 10.61 -9.20 3.75
N HIS A 87 10.60 -9.54 5.04
CA HIS A 87 11.41 -10.69 5.48
C HIS A 87 11.01 -11.92 4.66
N ALA A 88 11.95 -12.83 4.38
CA ALA A 88 11.92 -13.86 3.32
C ALA A 88 10.67 -14.76 3.17
N HIS A 89 9.65 -14.63 4.01
CA HIS A 89 8.38 -15.35 3.93
C HIS A 89 7.27 -14.46 4.46
N CYS A 90 6.60 -13.68 3.61
CA CYS A 90 5.38 -12.94 3.95
C CYS A 90 4.26 -13.31 2.99
N HIS A 91 3.02 -13.41 3.50
CA HIS A 91 1.84 -13.67 2.70
C HIS A 91 1.01 -12.38 2.57
N VAL A 92 0.85 -11.89 1.34
CA VAL A 92 0.08 -10.68 1.05
C VAL A 92 -1.35 -11.09 0.69
N ARG A 93 -2.30 -10.75 1.57
CA ARG A 93 -3.72 -10.98 1.33
C ARG A 93 -4.39 -9.69 0.87
N MET A 94 -4.99 -9.74 -0.32
CA MET A 94 -5.75 -8.62 -0.85
C MET A 94 -7.24 -8.73 -0.54
N ASN A 95 -7.85 -7.62 -0.14
CA ASN A 95 -9.30 -7.49 -0.01
C ASN A 95 -9.76 -6.25 -0.78
N PHE A 96 -10.85 -6.38 -1.53
CA PHE A 96 -11.45 -5.27 -2.28
C PHE A 96 -12.75 -4.83 -1.62
N SER A 97 -12.90 -3.54 -1.37
CA SER A 97 -14.09 -2.95 -0.76
C SER A 97 -14.54 -1.71 -1.52
N VAL A 98 -15.85 -1.53 -1.62
CA VAL A 98 -16.44 -0.32 -2.22
C VAL A 98 -16.82 0.64 -1.09
N GLY A 99 -16.36 1.88 -1.17
CA GLY A 99 -16.62 2.89 -0.16
C GLY A 99 -15.81 4.16 -0.35
N ASP A 100 -16.08 5.13 0.52
CA ASP A 100 -15.32 6.38 0.59
C ASP A 100 -13.87 6.09 1.04
N ILE A 101 -12.92 6.42 0.17
CA ILE A 101 -11.49 6.16 0.37
C ILE A 101 -10.89 6.98 1.53
N GLU A 102 -11.44 8.16 1.83
CA GLU A 102 -11.00 9.00 2.95
C GLU A 102 -11.56 8.49 4.28
N CYS A 103 -12.81 8.05 4.30
CA CYS A 103 -13.39 7.39 5.48
C CYS A 103 -12.66 6.07 5.80
N ALA A 104 -12.36 5.26 4.79
CA ALA A 104 -11.66 3.99 4.97
C ALA A 104 -10.27 4.18 5.62
N LEU A 105 -9.49 5.15 5.14
CA LEU A 105 -8.19 5.47 5.71
C LEU A 105 -8.29 5.95 7.16
N ASN A 106 -9.23 6.86 7.43
CA ASN A 106 -9.49 7.35 8.79
C ASN A 106 -9.85 6.24 9.76
N ASP A 107 -10.70 5.30 9.34
CA ASP A 107 -11.13 4.18 10.18
C ASP A 107 -9.98 3.24 10.53
N HIS A 108 -9.05 3.02 9.59
CA HIS A 108 -7.85 2.21 9.85
C HIS A 108 -6.87 2.90 10.77
N ILE A 109 -6.63 4.19 10.56
CA ILE A 109 -5.79 5.02 11.44
C ILE A 109 -6.35 5.02 12.87
N LYS A 110 -7.66 5.26 13.03
CA LYS A 110 -8.32 5.21 14.34
C LYS A 110 -8.19 3.85 15.01
N ARG A 111 -8.40 2.76 14.26
CA ARG A 111 -8.33 1.40 14.83
C ARG A 111 -6.91 1.00 15.24
N LYS A 112 -5.90 1.36 14.46
CA LYS A 112 -4.51 0.93 14.69
C LYS A 112 -3.72 1.87 15.60
N ILE A 113 -3.91 3.18 15.46
CA ILE A 113 -3.08 4.21 16.12
C ILE A 113 -3.86 4.91 17.24
N GLY A 114 -5.20 4.85 17.22
CA GLY A 114 -6.05 5.45 18.25
C GLY A 114 -6.27 6.96 18.11
N CYS A 115 -5.84 7.56 17.00
CA CYS A 115 -6.05 8.98 16.68
C CYS A 115 -6.80 9.15 15.35
N SER A 116 -7.26 10.36 15.06
CA SER A 116 -7.83 10.72 13.75
C SER A 116 -6.75 11.14 12.75
N CYS A 117 -7.01 11.02 11.44
CA CYS A 117 -6.05 11.44 10.41
C CYS A 117 -5.71 12.93 10.50
N GLU A 118 -6.67 13.77 10.92
CA GLU A 118 -6.49 15.21 11.13
C GLU A 118 -5.55 15.55 12.30
N GLU A 119 -5.42 14.66 13.27
CA GLU A 119 -4.50 14.81 14.40
C GLU A 119 -3.08 14.32 14.08
N ILE A 120 -2.91 13.58 12.99
CA ILE A 120 -1.59 13.22 12.49
C ILE A 120 -1.03 14.45 11.79
N PRO A 121 0.12 15.01 12.22
CA PRO A 121 0.74 16.12 11.54
C PRO A 121 1.32 15.62 10.20
N MET A 122 0.47 15.50 9.18
CA MET A 122 0.80 15.02 7.83
C MET A 122 1.94 15.83 7.21
N GLU A 123 2.07 17.10 7.59
CA GLU A 123 3.20 18.01 7.31
C GLU A 123 4.58 17.40 7.59
N ARG A 124 4.70 16.49 8.57
CA ARG A 124 5.96 15.79 8.89
C ARG A 124 6.24 14.59 7.99
N PHE A 125 5.24 14.06 7.30
CA PHE A 125 5.33 12.85 6.47
C PHE A 125 5.47 13.17 4.97
N PHE A 126 5.17 14.39 4.53
CA PHE A 126 5.38 14.83 3.14
C PHE A 126 6.81 14.62 2.63
N TYR A 127 7.82 14.71 3.51
CA TYR A 127 9.23 14.53 3.14
C TYR A 127 9.63 13.06 2.93
N LEU A 128 8.80 12.11 3.33
CA LEU A 128 9.05 10.68 3.10
C LEU A 128 8.51 10.22 1.74
N ASN A 129 7.68 11.00 1.05
CA ASN A 129 7.12 10.64 -0.26
C ASN A 129 8.02 11.02 -1.45
N GLN A 130 9.26 11.43 -1.20
CA GLN A 130 10.24 11.70 -2.26
C GLN A 130 11.07 10.44 -2.58
N ASP A 131 10.46 9.46 -3.23
CA ASP A 131 11.20 8.80 -4.31
C ASP A 131 11.00 9.67 -5.54
N LEU A 132 11.81 10.74 -5.60
CA LEU A 132 12.04 11.49 -6.82
C LEU A 132 12.68 10.51 -7.81
N ASP A 133 11.88 9.88 -8.66
CA ASP A 133 12.31 9.56 -10.01
C ASP A 133 12.56 10.89 -10.73
N SER A 134 13.69 11.53 -10.40
CA SER A 134 14.22 12.63 -11.18
C SER A 134 15.74 12.60 -11.17
N ASN A 135 16.23 12.25 -12.36
CA ASN A 135 17.51 12.57 -12.98
C ASN A 135 18.72 11.68 -12.64
N GLU A 136 19.08 10.83 -13.61
CA GLU A 136 20.33 11.08 -14.35
C GLU A 136 20.18 10.71 -15.83
N ARG A 137 20.02 11.72 -16.70
CA ARG A 137 20.82 11.90 -17.93
C ARG A 137 20.37 13.11 -18.72
N SER A 138 21.12 14.20 -18.53
CA SER A 138 21.55 15.20 -19.51
C SER A 138 21.83 16.47 -18.70
N ALA A 139 23.01 16.60 -18.09
CA ALA A 139 24.09 17.38 -18.69
C ALA A 139 23.58 18.31 -19.82
N ASP A 140 23.35 19.59 -19.52
CA ASP A 140 24.26 20.65 -19.94
C ASP A 140 23.78 22.01 -19.40
N CYS A 141 24.59 22.62 -18.55
CA CYS A 141 24.77 24.07 -18.57
C CYS A 141 26.02 24.39 -17.77
N SER A 142 27.12 24.28 -18.48
CA SER A 142 28.41 24.81 -18.09
C SER A 142 28.31 26.32 -17.78
N LYS A 143 28.57 26.66 -16.50
CA LYS A 143 29.45 27.75 -16.03
C LYS A 143 29.66 28.96 -16.97
N ASN A 144 29.27 30.15 -16.52
CA ASN A 144 30.18 31.11 -15.88
C ASN A 144 29.50 32.47 -15.63
N PHE A 145 29.52 32.90 -14.38
CA PHE A 145 29.45 34.31 -14.00
C PHE A 145 30.85 34.93 -14.16
N TYR A 146 30.96 35.99 -14.95
CA TYR A 146 31.62 37.26 -14.64
C TYR A 146 31.15 38.32 -15.64
#